data_AF-A0A972B6S0-F1
#
_entry.id   AF-A0A972B6S0-F1
#
_cell.length_a   1.000
_cell.length_b   1.000
_cell.length_c   1.000
_cell.angle_alpha   90.00
_cell.angle_beta   90.00
_cell.angle_gamma   90.00
#
_symmetry.space_group_name_H-M   'P 1'
#
loop_
_entity.id
_entity.type
_entity.pdbx_description
1 polymer ?
#
loop_
_entity_poly.entity_id
_entity_poly.type
_entity_poly.pdbx_seq_one_letter_code
_entity_poly.pdbx_strand_id
1 'polypeptide(L)'
;MAIYIDLLFLENIIVNYGILLVTEKLSGRYSSVMRKFLSAVVGAVYLVIMLLCPKMHSLYSIGGKILLSLMMVAIAFPCWGIRGWMKALISFYISSFIFAGAGYALMSTLNQGIYFKNGVFYNQLKSDTLMLILTMLSGFLMVRAFTDIFRQRIEKESYIVKTYIQVGDREVCLKALIDTGNSLTDPVSKCPVMVAELESIKGLLPSEMG
;
A
#
# COMPACT_ATOMS: atom_id res chain seq x y z
N MET A 1 36.35 -3.18 -6.20
CA MET A 1 35.22 -2.60 -5.45
C MET A 1 34.88 -3.57 -4.33
N ALA A 2 34.96 -3.12 -3.08
CA ALA A 2 34.48 -3.91 -1.94
C ALA A 2 32.95 -3.81 -1.90
N ILE A 3 32.27 -4.92 -1.66
CA ILE A 3 30.82 -4.95 -1.47
C ILE A 3 30.57 -5.24 0.01
N TYR A 4 29.95 -4.29 0.70
CA TYR A 4 29.58 -4.40 2.11
C TYR A 4 28.24 -5.12 2.23
N ILE A 5 28.29 -6.43 2.53
CA ILE A 5 27.12 -7.31 2.58
C ILE A 5 26.14 -6.89 3.69
N ASP A 6 26.67 -6.41 4.81
CA ASP A 6 25.95 -5.85 5.95
C ASP A 6 25.10 -4.63 5.56
N LEU A 7 25.67 -3.69 4.81
CA LEU A 7 24.94 -2.51 4.31
C LEU A 7 23.86 -2.90 3.31
N LEU A 8 24.18 -3.78 2.35
CA LEU A 8 23.21 -4.29 1.37
C LEU A 8 22.05 -5.04 2.04
N PHE A 9 22.35 -5.83 3.07
CA PHE A 9 21.35 -6.56 3.83
C PHE A 9 20.38 -5.60 4.53
N LEU A 10 20.91 -4.58 5.21
CA LEU A 10 20.09 -3.58 5.90
C LEU A 10 19.24 -2.76 4.91
N GLU A 11 19.83 -2.32 3.80
CA GLU A 11 19.12 -1.61 2.74
C GLU A 11 17.95 -2.44 2.18
N ASN A 12 18.18 -3.74 1.95
CA ASN A 12 17.12 -4.62 1.44
C ASN A 12 16.02 -4.88 2.47
N ILE A 13 16.32 -4.93 3.77
CA ILE A 13 15.28 -5.00 4.80
C ILE A 13 14.39 -3.76 4.73
N ILE A 14 15.00 -2.57 4.65
CA ILE A 14 14.29 -1.29 4.57
C ILE A 14 13.38 -1.24 3.35
N VAL A 15 13.92 -1.52 2.16
CA VAL A 15 13.18 -1.46 0.90
C VAL A 15 12.04 -2.47 0.89
N ASN A 16 12.32 -3.73 1.26
CA ASN A 16 11.29 -4.77 1.29
C ASN A 16 10.20 -4.44 2.32
N TYR A 17 10.56 -3.88 3.47
CA TYR A 17 9.59 -3.45 4.46
C TYR A 17 8.71 -2.30 3.95
N GLY A 18 9.31 -1.31 3.27
CA GLY A 18 8.59 -0.23 2.60
C GLY A 18 7.61 -0.72 1.54
N ILE A 19 8.03 -1.66 0.69
CA ILE A 19 7.19 -2.35 -0.30
C ILE A 19 5.99 -3.00 0.40
N LEU A 20 6.21 -3.72 1.50
CA LEU A 20 5.15 -4.38 2.25
C LEU A 20 4.16 -3.40 2.92
N LEU A 21 4.63 -2.23 3.39
CA LEU A 21 3.75 -1.18 3.91
C LEU A 21 2.84 -0.60 2.82
N VAL A 22 3.37 -0.37 1.61
CA VAL A 22 2.55 0.08 0.48
C VAL A 22 1.61 -1.03 0.01
N THR A 23 2.08 -2.28 0.04
CA THR A 23 1.27 -3.47 -0.29
C THR A 23 0.07 -3.62 0.63
N GLU A 24 0.24 -3.41 1.94
CA GLU A 24 -0.84 -3.41 2.94
C GLU A 24 -1.93 -2.39 2.60
N LYS A 25 -1.52 -1.16 2.26
CA LYS A 25 -2.46 -0.08 1.87
C LYS A 25 -3.18 -0.43 0.57
N LEU A 26 -2.46 -0.81 -0.48
CA LEU A 26 -3.03 -1.16 -1.79
C LEU A 26 -3.97 -2.37 -1.74
N SER A 27 -3.62 -3.38 -0.95
CA SER A 27 -4.43 -4.58 -0.81
C SER A 27 -5.63 -4.35 0.11
N GLY A 28 -5.59 -3.34 0.98
CA GLY A 28 -6.59 -3.07 2.02
C GLY A 28 -6.59 -4.16 3.10
N ARG A 29 -5.43 -4.79 3.34
CA ARG A 29 -5.30 -5.91 4.27
C ARG A 29 -4.26 -5.62 5.33
N TYR A 30 -4.72 -5.59 6.56
CA TYR A 30 -3.85 -5.40 7.71
C TYR A 30 -2.87 -6.57 7.89
N SER A 31 -1.63 -6.23 8.22
CA SER A 31 -0.59 -7.15 8.63
C SER A 31 0.14 -6.61 9.85
N SER A 32 0.42 -7.47 10.82
CA SER A 32 1.24 -7.11 11.98
C SER A 32 2.64 -6.66 11.56
N VAL A 33 3.21 -5.70 12.30
CA VAL A 33 4.59 -5.20 12.11
C VAL A 33 5.61 -6.33 12.02
N MET A 34 5.53 -7.32 12.92
CA MET A 34 6.47 -8.46 12.95
C MET A 34 6.43 -9.31 11.69
N ARG A 35 5.24 -9.57 11.13
CA ARG A 35 5.09 -10.39 9.91
C ARG A 35 5.65 -9.68 8.68
N LYS A 36 5.47 -8.36 8.59
CA LYS A 36 6.13 -7.54 7.55
C LYS A 36 7.65 -7.54 7.71
N PHE A 37 8.15 -7.42 8.95
CA PHE A 37 9.59 -7.46 9.23
C PHE A 37 10.21 -8.80 8.85
N LEU A 38 9.63 -9.92 9.31
CA LEU A 38 10.11 -11.28 8.96
C LEU A 38 10.09 -11.51 7.44
N SER A 39 9.04 -11.08 6.76
CA SER A 39 8.95 -11.16 5.30
C SER A 39 10.05 -10.34 4.61
N ALA A 40 10.32 -9.13 5.08
CA ALA A 40 11.40 -8.28 4.56
C ALA A 40 12.78 -8.91 4.77
N VAL A 41 13.02 -9.52 5.93
CA VAL A 41 14.25 -10.26 6.23
C VAL A 41 14.44 -11.45 5.27
N VAL A 42 13.38 -12.20 4.96
CA VAL A 42 13.45 -13.30 3.97
C VAL A 42 13.91 -12.78 2.60
N GLY A 43 13.40 -11.64 2.15
CA GLY A 43 13.86 -10.98 0.92
C GLY A 43 15.34 -10.58 0.97
N ALA A 44 15.80 -10.02 2.09
CA ALA A 44 17.19 -9.63 2.26
C ALA A 44 18.14 -10.85 2.35
N VAL A 45 17.74 -11.91 3.05
CA VAL A 45 18.48 -13.18 3.12
C VAL A 45 18.62 -13.80 1.73
N TYR A 46 17.56 -13.76 0.91
CA TYR A 46 17.62 -14.27 -0.47
C TYR A 46 18.71 -13.56 -1.30
N LEU A 47 18.83 -12.23 -1.17
CA LEU A 47 19.90 -11.48 -1.83
C LEU A 47 21.29 -11.92 -1.35
N VAL A 48 21.48 -12.08 -0.03
CA VAL A 48 22.76 -12.53 0.53
C VAL A 48 23.12 -13.92 0.02
N ILE A 49 22.16 -14.85 -0.03
CA ILE A 49 22.37 -16.20 -0.57
C ILE A 49 22.74 -16.13 -2.06
N MET A 50 22.06 -15.29 -2.86
CA MET A 50 22.44 -15.08 -4.26
C MET A 50 23.89 -14.62 -4.38
N LEU A 51 24.32 -13.66 -3.56
CA LEU A 51 25.68 -13.12 -3.60
C LEU A 51 26.75 -14.15 -3.18
N LEU A 52 26.47 -14.96 -2.15
CA LEU A 52 27.41 -15.96 -1.62
C LEU A 52 27.45 -17.25 -2.46
N CYS A 53 26.36 -17.59 -3.15
CA CYS A 53 26.23 -18.82 -3.93
C CYS A 53 25.95 -18.55 -5.43
N PRO A 54 26.87 -17.90 -6.16
CA PRO A 54 26.65 -17.50 -7.55
C PRO A 54 26.51 -18.69 -8.53
N LYS A 55 26.92 -19.90 -8.11
CA LYS A 55 26.79 -21.15 -8.91
C LYS A 55 25.35 -21.67 -8.97
N MET A 56 24.45 -21.21 -8.10
CA MET A 56 23.04 -21.61 -8.12
C MET A 56 22.23 -20.75 -9.09
N HIS A 57 22.32 -21.07 -10.38
CA HIS A 57 21.61 -20.35 -11.45
C HIS A 57 20.09 -20.24 -11.24
N SER A 58 19.47 -21.18 -10.54
CA SER A 58 18.03 -21.15 -10.23
C SER A 58 17.62 -19.91 -9.41
N LEU A 59 18.47 -19.41 -8.51
CA LEU A 59 18.18 -18.21 -7.72
C LEU A 59 18.18 -16.92 -8.56
N TYR A 60 18.90 -16.91 -9.68
CA TYR A 60 18.89 -15.79 -10.61
C TYR A 60 17.72 -15.84 -11.60
N SER A 61 17.04 -16.99 -11.70
CA SER A 61 15.94 -17.19 -12.63
C SER A 61 14.69 -16.40 -12.23
N ILE A 62 13.83 -16.14 -13.22
CA ILE A 62 12.50 -15.54 -13.00
C ILE A 62 11.68 -16.43 -12.04
N GLY A 63 11.79 -17.76 -12.16
CA GLY A 63 11.08 -18.70 -11.28
C GLY A 63 11.49 -18.55 -9.81
N GLY A 64 12.78 -18.38 -9.52
CA GLY A 64 13.28 -18.14 -8.16
C GLY A 64 12.72 -16.85 -7.55
N LYS A 65 12.69 -15.77 -8.34
CA LYS A 65 12.12 -14.48 -7.93
C LYS A 65 10.61 -14.56 -7.68
N ILE A 66 9.89 -15.31 -8.51
CA ILE A 66 8.46 -15.57 -8.30
C ILE A 66 8.27 -16.36 -7.00
N LEU A 67 9.03 -17.43 -6.78
CA LEU A 67 8.90 -18.22 -5.55
C LEU A 67 9.17 -17.38 -4.29
N LEU A 68 10.19 -16.52 -4.34
CA LEU A 68 10.47 -15.57 -3.26
C LEU A 68 9.28 -14.66 -2.98
N SER A 69 8.68 -14.06 -4.01
CA SER A 69 7.57 -13.13 -3.80
C SER A 69 6.34 -13.84 -3.23
N LEU A 70 6.04 -15.06 -3.67
CA LEU A 70 4.96 -15.89 -3.10
C LEU A 70 5.22 -16.16 -1.61
N MET A 71 6.46 -16.50 -1.24
CA MET A 71 6.86 -16.75 0.15
C MET A 71 6.75 -15.48 1.00
N MET A 72 7.29 -14.35 0.52
CA MET A 72 7.21 -13.06 1.22
C MET A 72 5.75 -12.64 1.46
N VAL A 73 4.88 -12.77 0.46
CA VAL A 73 3.46 -12.41 0.58
C VAL A 73 2.74 -13.37 1.51
N ALA A 74 3.02 -14.67 1.48
CA ALA A 74 2.45 -15.63 2.42
C ALA A 74 2.82 -15.32 3.88
N ILE A 75 4.09 -14.96 4.13
CA ILE A 75 4.57 -14.58 5.47
C ILE A 75 3.92 -13.27 5.93
N ALA A 76 3.83 -12.27 5.04
CA ALA A 76 3.29 -10.96 5.41
C ALA A 76 1.76 -10.94 5.49
N PHE A 77 1.03 -11.66 4.63
CA PHE A 77 -0.43 -11.57 4.51
C PHE A 77 -1.04 -12.97 4.56
N PRO A 78 -1.45 -13.47 5.75
CA PRO A 78 -1.92 -14.84 5.90
C PRO A 78 -3.30 -14.97 5.24
N CYS A 79 -3.57 -16.12 4.64
CA CYS A 79 -4.78 -16.31 3.84
C CYS A 79 -6.06 -16.37 4.68
N TRP A 80 -7.04 -15.52 4.33
CA TRP A 80 -8.46 -15.68 4.67
C TRP A 80 -9.29 -16.10 3.42
N GLY A 81 -8.61 -16.38 2.29
CA GLY A 81 -9.20 -16.77 1.00
C GLY A 81 -8.33 -16.40 -0.22
N ILE A 82 -8.41 -17.18 -1.30
CA ILE A 82 -7.55 -17.06 -2.50
C ILE A 82 -7.63 -15.69 -3.18
N ARG A 83 -8.84 -15.15 -3.34
CA ARG A 83 -9.08 -13.88 -4.05
C ARG A 83 -8.31 -12.72 -3.44
N GLY A 84 -8.36 -12.58 -2.13
CA GLY A 84 -7.65 -11.47 -1.50
C GLY A 84 -6.16 -11.76 -1.28
N TRP A 85 -5.74 -13.03 -1.25
CA TRP A 85 -4.30 -13.33 -1.26
C TRP A 85 -3.68 -12.94 -2.61
N MET A 86 -4.37 -13.27 -3.72
CA MET A 86 -4.02 -12.75 -5.04
C MET A 86 -4.00 -11.22 -5.09
N LYS A 87 -4.98 -10.54 -4.46
CA LYS A 87 -4.97 -9.08 -4.36
C LYS A 87 -3.69 -8.58 -3.67
N ALA A 88 -3.28 -9.19 -2.56
CA ALA A 88 -2.04 -8.85 -1.87
C ALA A 88 -0.80 -9.11 -2.74
N LEU A 89 -0.77 -10.22 -3.48
CA LEU A 89 0.33 -10.54 -4.40
C LEU A 89 0.44 -9.53 -5.55
N ILE A 90 -0.68 -9.15 -6.18
CA ILE A 90 -0.70 -8.12 -7.23
C ILE A 90 -0.26 -6.77 -6.66
N SER A 91 -0.77 -6.39 -5.47
CA SER A 91 -0.35 -5.18 -4.77
C SER A 91 1.15 -5.17 -4.44
N PHE A 92 1.73 -6.34 -4.13
CA PHE A 92 3.15 -6.48 -3.87
C PHE A 92 3.99 -6.20 -5.12
N TYR A 93 3.60 -6.76 -6.27
CA TYR A 93 4.29 -6.47 -7.52
C TYR A 93 4.16 -5.00 -7.93
N ILE A 94 2.97 -4.40 -7.82
CA ILE A 94 2.76 -2.97 -8.08
C ILE A 94 3.68 -2.13 -7.19
N SER A 95 3.71 -2.42 -5.89
CA SER A 95 4.59 -1.72 -4.94
C SER A 95 6.06 -1.90 -5.31
N SER A 96 6.48 -3.11 -5.67
CA SER A 96 7.86 -3.40 -6.09
C SER A 96 8.26 -2.63 -7.35
N PHE A 97 7.38 -2.55 -8.35
CA PHE A 97 7.61 -1.76 -9.56
C PHE A 97 7.74 -0.27 -9.27
N ILE A 98 6.91 0.27 -8.37
CA ILE A 98 6.97 1.66 -7.94
C ILE A 98 8.31 1.97 -7.27
N PHE A 99 8.74 1.15 -6.31
CA PHE A 99 10.01 1.31 -5.62
C PHE A 99 11.21 1.18 -6.58
N ALA A 100 11.20 0.16 -7.45
CA ALA A 100 12.24 -0.01 -8.46
C ALA A 100 12.32 1.18 -9.43
N GLY A 101 11.17 1.67 -9.89
CA GLY A 101 11.07 2.82 -10.79
C GLY A 101 11.57 4.11 -10.15
N ALA A 102 11.25 4.35 -8.88
CA ALA A 102 11.74 5.53 -8.17
C ALA A 102 13.23 5.46 -7.84
N GLY A 103 13.73 4.27 -7.44
CA GLY A 103 15.17 4.06 -7.29
C GLY A 103 15.91 4.35 -8.60
N TYR A 104 15.41 3.80 -9.71
CA TYR A 104 15.97 4.05 -11.04
C TYR A 104 15.92 5.54 -11.43
N ALA A 105 14.79 6.22 -11.21
CA ALA A 105 14.64 7.64 -11.52
C ALA A 105 15.62 8.52 -10.73
N LEU A 106 15.78 8.25 -9.43
CA LEU A 106 16.72 8.97 -8.57
C LEU A 106 18.18 8.76 -8.99
N MET A 107 18.54 7.54 -9.36
CA MET A 107 19.90 7.26 -9.84
C MET A 107 20.20 7.93 -11.18
N SER A 108 19.22 7.92 -12.07
CA SER A 108 19.31 8.57 -13.38
C SER A 108 19.50 10.08 -13.25
N THR A 109 18.74 10.76 -12.37
CA THR A 109 18.88 12.22 -12.16
C THR A 109 20.20 12.61 -11.51
N LEU A 110 20.80 11.71 -10.73
CA LEU A 110 22.11 11.93 -10.11
C LEU A 110 23.30 11.61 -11.04
N ASN A 111 23.06 11.28 -12.32
CA ASN A 111 24.06 10.89 -13.31
C ASN A 111 24.98 9.74 -12.82
N GLN A 112 24.42 8.82 -12.04
CA GLN A 112 25.17 7.68 -11.54
C GLN A 112 25.07 6.52 -12.52
N GLY A 113 26.22 5.96 -12.90
CA GLY A 113 26.28 4.79 -13.76
C GLY A 113 25.58 3.61 -13.08
N ILE A 114 24.46 3.18 -13.66
CA ILE A 114 23.75 1.96 -13.29
C ILE A 114 24.28 0.83 -14.16
N TYR A 115 24.83 -0.21 -13.54
CA TYR A 115 25.32 -1.41 -14.23
C TYR A 115 24.38 -2.57 -13.96
N PHE A 116 23.86 -3.18 -15.02
CA PHE A 116 23.02 -4.35 -14.91
C PHE A 116 23.87 -5.61 -15.08
N LYS A 117 23.98 -6.43 -14.02
CA LYS A 117 24.67 -7.72 -14.09
C LYS A 117 23.84 -8.76 -13.35
N ASN A 118 23.64 -9.92 -13.97
CA ASN A 118 22.88 -11.05 -13.38
C ASN A 118 21.49 -10.68 -12.84
N GLY A 119 20.78 -9.73 -13.47
CA GLY A 119 19.44 -9.35 -13.02
C GLY A 119 19.40 -8.53 -11.72
N VAL A 120 20.53 -7.94 -11.34
CA VAL A 120 20.72 -7.05 -10.19
C VAL A 120 21.29 -5.72 -10.70
N PHE A 121 20.77 -4.61 -10.18
CA PHE A 121 21.27 -3.27 -10.45
C PHE A 121 22.46 -2.97 -9.52
N TYR A 122 23.61 -2.65 -10.10
CA TYR A 122 24.81 -2.21 -9.40
C TYR A 122 25.00 -0.72 -9.63
N ASN A 123 25.35 0.02 -8.59
CA ASN A 123 25.51 1.47 -8.67
C ASN A 123 26.97 1.88 -8.46
N GLN A 124 27.42 2.87 -9.20
CA GLN A 124 28.76 3.46 -9.08
C GLN A 124 28.88 4.55 -8.02
N LEU A 125 28.10 4.51 -6.94
CA LEU A 125 28.28 5.51 -5.89
C LEU A 125 29.62 5.32 -5.17
N LYS A 126 30.28 6.47 -4.92
CA LYS A 126 31.46 6.57 -4.05
C LYS A 126 31.13 6.45 -2.55
N SER A 127 29.84 6.52 -2.16
CA SER A 127 29.40 6.48 -0.77
C SER A 127 28.11 5.68 -0.61
N ASP A 128 28.25 4.47 -0.07
CA ASP A 128 27.15 3.55 0.23
C ASP A 128 26.14 4.14 1.24
N THR A 129 26.59 5.08 2.09
CA THR A 129 25.75 5.77 3.08
C THR A 129 24.77 6.76 2.45
N LEU A 130 25.18 7.48 1.40
CA LEU A 130 24.33 8.46 0.72
C LEU A 130 23.20 7.74 -0.03
N MET A 131 23.51 6.58 -0.61
CA MET A 131 22.54 5.65 -1.18
C MET A 131 21.48 5.21 -0.18
N LEU A 132 21.92 4.70 0.97
CA LEU A 132 21.02 4.27 2.04
C LEU A 132 20.04 5.39 2.43
N ILE A 133 20.55 6.62 2.57
CA ILE A 133 19.75 7.79 2.93
C ILE A 133 18.72 8.13 1.84
N LEU A 134 19.12 8.11 0.57
CA LEU A 134 18.21 8.39 -0.56
C LEU A 134 17.15 7.31 -0.73
N THR A 135 17.52 6.03 -0.59
CA THR A 135 16.61 4.89 -0.60
C THR A 135 15.62 4.97 0.57
N MET A 136 16.09 5.32 1.77
CA MET A 136 15.25 5.56 2.95
C MET A 136 14.28 6.72 2.75
N LEU A 137 14.78 7.86 2.25
CA LEU A 137 13.99 9.06 2.04
C LEU A 137 12.91 8.84 0.97
N SER A 138 13.27 8.23 -0.15
CA SER A 138 12.32 7.92 -1.22
C SER A 138 11.27 6.90 -0.78
N GLY A 139 11.68 5.84 -0.08
CA GLY A 139 10.75 4.87 0.51
C GLY A 139 9.81 5.52 1.52
N PHE A 140 10.31 6.39 2.38
CA PHE A 140 9.49 7.14 3.34
C PHE A 140 8.46 8.05 2.65
N LEU A 141 8.90 8.84 1.66
CA LEU A 141 8.02 9.72 0.88
C LEU A 141 6.93 8.92 0.17
N MET A 142 7.27 7.76 -0.41
CA MET A 142 6.30 6.87 -1.04
C MET A 142 5.29 6.33 -0.04
N VAL A 143 5.75 5.77 1.08
CA VAL A 143 4.86 5.24 2.11
C VAL A 143 3.90 6.33 2.57
N ARG A 144 4.41 7.55 2.82
CA ARG A 144 3.60 8.71 3.22
C ARG A 144 2.56 9.07 2.17
N ALA A 145 2.97 9.28 0.92
CA ALA A 145 2.08 9.61 -0.19
C ALA A 145 0.96 8.58 -0.37
N PHE A 146 1.28 7.28 -0.26
CA PHE A 146 0.26 6.24 -0.31
C PHE A 146 -0.69 6.29 0.89
N THR A 147 -0.23 6.57 2.12
CA THR A 147 -1.17 6.74 3.24
C THR A 147 -2.05 7.96 3.06
N ASP A 148 -1.54 9.08 2.53
CA ASP A 148 -2.35 10.28 2.32
C ASP A 148 -3.44 10.03 1.26
N ILE A 149 -3.11 9.37 0.14
CA ILE A 149 -4.08 8.99 -0.90
C ILE A 149 -5.16 8.05 -0.32
N PHE A 150 -4.76 7.04 0.46
CA PHE A 150 -5.70 6.09 1.05
C PHE A 150 -6.55 6.71 2.16
N ARG A 151 -5.99 7.62 2.96
CA ARG A 151 -6.73 8.36 3.99
C ARG A 151 -7.82 9.22 3.36
N GLN A 152 -7.51 9.95 2.29
CA GLN A 152 -8.52 10.74 1.55
C GLN A 152 -9.64 9.86 1.00
N ARG A 153 -9.34 8.63 0.57
CA ARG A 153 -10.35 7.68 0.12
C ARG A 153 -11.24 7.19 1.26
N ILE A 154 -10.65 6.82 2.40
CA ILE A 154 -11.39 6.33 3.58
C ILE A 154 -12.26 7.45 4.15
N GLU A 155 -11.74 8.66 4.26
CA GLU A 155 -12.52 9.82 4.73
C GLU A 155 -13.75 10.02 3.84
N LYS A 156 -13.60 10.00 2.50
CA LYS A 156 -14.74 10.10 1.57
C LYS A 156 -15.77 8.97 1.69
N GLU A 157 -15.34 7.72 1.92
CA GLU A 157 -16.26 6.58 2.09
C GLU A 157 -16.91 6.54 3.49
N SER A 158 -16.28 7.14 4.51
CA SER A 158 -16.76 7.11 5.90
C SER A 158 -17.99 7.99 6.16
N TYR A 159 -18.28 8.96 5.27
CA TYR A 159 -19.42 9.85 5.43
C TYR A 159 -20.74 9.27 4.90
N ILE A 160 -20.71 8.15 4.16
CA ILE A 160 -21.93 7.52 3.65
C ILE A 160 -22.32 6.37 4.58
N VAL A 161 -23.41 6.54 5.33
CA VAL A 161 -23.88 5.57 6.31
C VAL A 161 -25.25 5.00 5.95
N LYS A 162 -25.47 3.73 6.28
CA LYS A 162 -26.78 3.09 6.13
C LYS A 162 -27.69 3.58 7.27
N THR A 163 -28.80 4.22 6.89
CA THR A 163 -29.71 4.93 7.81
C THR A 163 -31.12 4.38 7.66
N TYR A 164 -31.81 4.25 8.79
CA TYR A 164 -33.22 3.91 8.88
C TYR A 164 -33.99 5.17 9.23
N ILE A 165 -34.95 5.55 8.40
CA ILE A 165 -35.79 6.73 8.61
C ILE A 165 -37.23 6.24 8.77
N GLN A 166 -37.85 6.61 9.88
CA GLN A 166 -39.25 6.27 10.18
C GLN A 166 -40.09 7.55 10.29
N VAL A 167 -41.20 7.58 9.56
CA VAL A 167 -42.20 8.64 9.62
C VAL A 167 -43.57 7.99 9.78
N GLY A 168 -44.15 8.11 10.98
CA GLY A 168 -45.36 7.36 11.35
C GLY A 168 -45.12 5.84 11.26
N ASP A 169 -46.00 5.14 10.54
CA ASP A 169 -45.93 3.69 10.34
C ASP A 169 -45.07 3.26 9.14
N ARG A 170 -44.45 4.21 8.44
CA ARG A 170 -43.61 3.93 7.27
C ARG A 170 -42.13 4.05 7.64
N GLU A 171 -41.36 3.07 7.20
CA GLU A 171 -39.91 3.03 7.40
C GLU A 171 -39.20 2.82 6.05
N VAL A 172 -38.06 3.49 5.85
CA VAL A 172 -37.18 3.20 4.73
C VAL A 172 -35.74 3.06 5.21
N CYS A 173 -35.02 2.12 4.58
CA CYS A 173 -33.59 1.96 4.77
C CYS A 173 -32.85 2.48 3.54
N LEU A 174 -31.97 3.46 3.73
CA LEU A 174 -31.23 4.11 2.65
C LEU A 174 -29.78 4.38 3.02
N LYS A 175 -28.96 4.84 2.07
CA LYS A 175 -27.62 5.39 2.34
C LYS A 175 -27.72 6.91 2.39
N ALA A 176 -27.29 7.51 3.50
CA ALA A 176 -27.27 8.95 3.69
C ALA A 176 -25.84 9.44 3.87
N LEU A 177 -25.55 10.64 3.38
CA LEU A 177 -24.29 11.34 3.59
C LEU A 177 -24.38 12.18 4.87
N ILE A 178 -23.49 11.92 5.83
CA ILE A 178 -23.30 12.76 7.01
C ILE A 178 -22.58 14.03 6.58
N ASP A 179 -23.23 15.19 6.71
CA ASP A 179 -22.57 16.48 6.49
C ASP A 179 -21.72 16.85 7.71
N THR A 180 -20.51 16.27 7.80
CA THR A 180 -19.55 16.57 8.87
C THR A 180 -18.96 17.98 8.78
N GLY A 181 -19.15 18.67 7.65
CA GLY A 181 -18.79 20.07 7.51
C GLY A 181 -19.75 20.99 8.26
N ASN A 182 -20.89 20.49 8.76
CA ASN A 182 -22.01 21.30 9.26
C ASN A 182 -22.35 22.45 8.30
N SER A 183 -22.18 22.22 6.99
CA SER A 183 -22.49 23.23 5.98
C SER A 183 -24.00 23.42 5.87
N LEU A 184 -24.76 22.41 6.31
CA LEU A 184 -26.21 22.35 6.40
C LEU A 184 -26.61 22.09 7.86
N THR A 185 -27.59 22.85 8.33
CA THR A 185 -28.22 22.67 9.65
C THR A 185 -29.72 22.86 9.50
N ASP A 186 -30.51 22.13 10.28
CA ASP A 186 -31.96 22.33 10.31
C ASP A 186 -32.26 23.77 10.80
N PRO A 187 -32.99 24.60 10.03
CA PRO A 187 -33.18 26.00 10.36
C PRO A 187 -33.96 26.22 11.67
N VAL A 188 -34.79 25.24 12.07
CA VAL A 188 -35.65 25.32 13.25
C VAL A 188 -34.92 24.88 14.52
N SER A 189 -34.40 23.65 14.53
CA SER A 189 -33.75 23.04 15.69
C SER A 189 -32.25 23.34 15.79
N LYS A 190 -31.63 23.85 14.71
CA LYS A 190 -30.17 24.04 14.58
C LYS A 190 -29.35 22.75 14.71
N CYS A 191 -29.99 21.59 14.60
CA CYS A 191 -29.31 20.31 14.64
C CYS A 191 -28.57 20.01 13.32
N PRO A 192 -27.45 19.25 13.36
CA PRO A 192 -26.81 18.70 12.18
C PRO A 192 -27.77 17.84 11.36
N VAL A 193 -27.59 17.81 10.04
CA VAL A 193 -28.46 17.05 9.12
C VAL A 193 -27.68 16.00 8.32
N MET A 194 -28.40 15.00 7.83
CA MET A 194 -27.90 14.03 6.84
C MET A 194 -28.55 14.30 5.49
N VAL A 195 -27.80 14.12 4.41
CA VAL A 195 -28.29 14.30 3.03
C VAL A 195 -28.62 12.94 2.44
N ALA A 196 -29.82 12.80 1.89
CA ALA A 196 -30.28 11.59 1.21
C ALA A 196 -30.86 11.95 -0.17
N GLU A 197 -30.85 11.00 -1.11
CA GLU A 197 -31.51 11.18 -2.40
C GLU A 197 -33.04 11.22 -2.24
N LEU A 198 -33.68 12.22 -2.85
CA LEU A 198 -35.12 12.45 -2.73
C LEU A 198 -35.94 11.22 -3.16
N GLU A 199 -35.55 10.54 -4.23
CA GLU A 199 -36.23 9.34 -4.72
C GLU A 199 -36.27 8.22 -3.68
N SER A 200 -35.24 8.12 -2.83
CA SER A 200 -35.17 7.11 -1.77
C SER A 200 -36.13 7.40 -0.60
N ILE A 201 -36.62 8.63 -0.46
CA ILE A 201 -37.53 9.06 0.63
C ILE A 201 -38.94 9.42 0.14
N LYS A 202 -39.20 9.43 -1.17
CA LYS A 202 -40.51 9.81 -1.74
C LYS A 202 -41.70 9.07 -1.11
N GLY A 203 -41.54 7.78 -0.78
CA GLY A 203 -42.60 6.99 -0.14
C GLY A 203 -42.93 7.40 1.31
N LEU A 204 -42.02 8.12 1.97
CA LEU A 204 -42.19 8.66 3.33
C LEU A 204 -42.78 10.07 3.34
N LEU A 205 -42.62 10.82 2.25
CA LEU A 205 -43.10 12.20 2.19
C LEU A 205 -44.64 12.24 2.06
N PRO A 206 -45.30 13.23 2.68
CA PRO A 206 -46.71 13.51 2.42
C PRO A 206 -46.92 13.79 0.93
N SER A 207 -48.10 13.44 0.40
CA SER A 207 -48.44 13.63 -1.02
C SER A 207 -48.36 15.08 -1.52
N GLU A 208 -48.26 16.04 -0.60
CA GLU A 208 -48.11 17.48 -0.88
C GLU A 208 -46.65 17.94 -1.05
N MET A 209 -45.67 17.06 -0.82
CA MET A 209 -44.22 17.38 -0.84
C MET A 209 -43.40 16.49 -1.81
N GLY A 210 -44.03 15.66 -2.63
CA GLY A 210 -43.38 14.63 -3.48
C GLY A 210 -43.19 14.98 -4.95
#